data_AF-A0A7S1FHG4-F1
#
_entry.id   AF-A0A7S1FHG4-F1
#
_cell.length_a   1.000
_cell.length_b   1.000
_cell.length_c   1.000
_cell.angle_alpha   90.00
_cell.angle_beta   90.00
_cell.angle_gamma   90.00
#
_symmetry.space_group_name_H-M   'P 1'
#
loop_
_entity.id
_entity.type
_entity.pdbx_description
1 polymer ?
#
loop_
_entity_poly.entity_id
_entity_poly.type
_entity_poly.pdbx_seq_one_letter_code
_entity_poly.pdbx_strand_id
1 'polypeptide(L)'
;CNSGCPVLINLAGTSISSSDSADSYKVKLAGDEEFRFGVAGAWLLAPHRAGAHNWEGPGRLTAVSALQSLDAVATALERPADVARVLCAGHSMGGHGAWLLAVTFRDQLLGLVSSASWLRKDQYADSNKVFLNDVSVPDVEPALAVILRSAESEHDADAHASTVAGGLPVLA
;
A
#
# COMPACT_ATOMS: atom_id res chain seq x y z
N CYS A 1 3.68 -20.04 -21.09
CA CYS A 1 4.14 -19.95 -19.69
C CYS A 1 2.97 -20.30 -18.79
N ASN A 2 3.04 -21.40 -18.04
CA ASN A 2 1.93 -21.93 -17.21
C ASN A 2 1.81 -21.32 -15.81
N SER A 3 2.66 -20.33 -15.48
CA SER A 3 2.59 -19.60 -14.20
C SER A 3 1.72 -18.35 -14.38
N GLY A 4 0.76 -18.11 -13.48
CA GLY A 4 -0.06 -16.90 -13.47
C GLY A 4 0.78 -15.61 -13.44
N CYS A 5 0.18 -14.48 -13.79
CA CYS A 5 0.89 -13.19 -13.85
C CYS A 5 0.97 -12.56 -12.46
N PRO A 6 2.12 -11.98 -12.06
CA PRO A 6 2.24 -11.29 -10.78
C PRO A 6 1.25 -10.13 -10.70
N VAL A 7 0.94 -9.69 -9.48
CA VAL A 7 0.02 -8.59 -9.23
C VAL A 7 0.79 -7.36 -8.77
N LEU A 8 0.63 -6.24 -9.46
CA LEU A 8 1.00 -4.93 -8.98
C LEU A 8 -0.23 -4.31 -8.29
N ILE A 9 -0.19 -4.23 -6.96
CA ILE A 9 -1.21 -3.50 -6.20
C ILE A 9 -0.76 -2.05 -6.02
N ASN A 10 -1.51 -1.11 -6.59
CA ASN A 10 -1.25 0.32 -6.42
C ASN A 10 -2.25 0.94 -5.45
N LEU A 11 -1.73 1.50 -4.36
CA LEU A 11 -2.54 2.16 -3.36
C LEU A 11 -2.60 3.66 -3.63
N ALA A 12 -3.83 4.17 -3.71
CA ALA A 12 -4.10 5.56 -4.04
C ALA A 12 -3.72 6.52 -2.90
N GLY A 13 -3.26 7.72 -3.25
CA GLY A 13 -3.08 8.82 -2.30
C GLY A 13 -4.41 9.40 -1.80
N THR A 14 -4.33 10.40 -0.92
CA THR A 14 -5.53 11.11 -0.43
C THR A 14 -6.28 11.74 -1.59
N SER A 15 -7.61 11.63 -1.59
CA SER A 15 -8.51 12.19 -2.60
C SER A 15 -8.35 11.66 -4.04
N ILE A 16 -7.61 10.56 -4.23
CA ILE A 16 -7.45 9.91 -5.53
C ILE A 16 -8.43 8.73 -5.63
N SER A 17 -9.19 8.67 -6.72
CA SER A 17 -10.10 7.56 -7.00
C SER A 17 -9.32 6.31 -7.46
N SER A 18 -9.94 5.13 -7.35
CA SER A 18 -9.34 3.89 -7.87
C SER A 18 -9.09 3.94 -9.38
N SER A 19 -9.98 4.59 -10.13
CA SER A 19 -9.81 4.78 -11.58
C SER A 19 -8.62 5.70 -11.87
N ASP A 20 -8.51 6.86 -11.21
CA ASP A 20 -7.38 7.78 -11.43
C ASP A 20 -6.05 7.14 -11.02
N SER A 21 -6.06 6.34 -9.96
CA SER A 21 -4.94 5.55 -9.52
C SER A 21 -4.51 4.51 -10.57
N ALA A 22 -5.44 3.79 -11.19
CA ALA A 22 -5.14 2.89 -12.29
C ALA A 22 -4.65 3.63 -13.54
N ASP A 23 -5.26 4.78 -13.84
CA ASP A 23 -4.93 5.64 -14.97
C ASP A 23 -3.51 6.22 -14.88
N SER A 24 -2.92 6.31 -13.70
CA SER A 24 -1.53 6.74 -13.52
C SER A 24 -0.50 5.80 -14.19
N TYR A 25 -0.91 4.59 -14.58
CA TYR A 25 -0.11 3.63 -15.34
C TYR A 25 -0.37 3.69 -16.85
N LYS A 26 -1.05 4.72 -17.36
CA LYS A 26 -1.18 4.90 -18.80
C LYS A 26 0.10 5.47 -19.39
N VAL A 27 0.56 4.88 -20.49
CA VAL A 27 1.74 5.33 -21.23
C VAL A 27 1.36 5.53 -22.69
N LYS A 28 1.79 6.66 -23.25
CA LYS A 28 1.75 6.93 -24.68
C LYS A 28 3.13 7.39 -25.11
N LEU A 29 3.83 6.55 -25.88
CA LEU A 29 5.14 6.91 -26.42
C LEU A 29 4.99 7.73 -27.70
N ALA A 30 6.06 8.41 -28.09
CA ALA A 30 6.08 9.15 -29.35
C ALA A 30 5.83 8.18 -30.53
N GLY A 31 4.78 8.44 -31.31
CA GLY A 31 4.35 7.58 -32.41
C GLY A 31 3.24 6.58 -32.06
N ASP A 32 2.89 6.41 -30.79
CA ASP A 32 1.73 5.59 -30.40
C ASP A 32 0.42 6.33 -30.78
N GLU A 33 -0.51 5.63 -31.43
CA GLU A 33 -1.85 6.18 -31.73
C GLU A 33 -2.73 6.16 -30.47
N GLU A 34 -2.65 5.08 -29.68
CA GLU A 34 -3.46 4.82 -28.49
C GLU A 34 -2.64 4.77 -27.19
N PHE A 35 -3.32 4.91 -26.06
CA PHE A 35 -2.71 4.71 -24.75
C PHE A 35 -2.60 3.21 -24.43
N ARG A 36 -1.48 2.81 -23.84
CA ARG A 36 -1.32 1.51 -23.20
C ARG A 36 -1.59 1.65 -21.71
N PHE A 37 -2.43 0.77 -21.17
CA PHE A 37 -2.82 0.78 -19.77
C PHE A 37 -2.15 -0.34 -18.99
N GLY A 38 -1.82 -0.06 -17.73
CA GLY A 38 -1.28 -1.06 -16.81
C GLY A 38 0.21 -1.37 -17.03
N VAL A 39 0.63 -2.52 -16.53
CA VAL A 39 2.04 -2.96 -16.57
C VAL A 39 2.13 -4.25 -17.37
N ALA A 40 2.96 -4.23 -18.42
CA ALA A 40 3.15 -5.39 -19.28
C ALA A 40 3.64 -6.58 -18.45
N GLY A 41 2.90 -7.70 -18.52
CA GLY A 41 3.26 -8.92 -17.81
C GLY A 41 2.70 -9.05 -16.39
N ALA A 42 1.99 -8.05 -15.87
CA ALA A 42 1.40 -8.07 -14.53
C ALA A 42 -0.06 -7.65 -14.54
N TRP A 43 -0.82 -8.09 -13.54
CA TRP A 43 -2.14 -7.54 -13.23
C TRP A 43 -1.96 -6.22 -12.49
N LEU A 44 -2.61 -5.15 -12.94
CA LEU A 44 -2.71 -3.91 -12.17
C LEU A 44 -3.99 -3.96 -11.33
N LEU A 45 -3.84 -3.87 -10.01
CA LEU A 45 -4.93 -3.80 -9.06
C LEU A 45 -4.90 -2.46 -8.33
N ALA A 46 -5.92 -1.63 -8.55
CA ALA A 46 -6.09 -0.35 -7.85
C ALA A 46 -7.34 -0.44 -6.95
N PRO A 47 -7.22 -0.92 -5.70
CA PRO A 47 -8.36 -1.05 -4.81
C PRO A 47 -8.93 0.31 -4.40
N HIS A 48 -10.20 0.33 -4.02
CA HIS A 48 -10.79 1.46 -3.31
C HIS A 48 -10.43 1.39 -1.82
N ARG A 49 -10.43 2.53 -1.12
CA ARG A 49 -10.10 2.61 0.33
C ARG A 49 -11.34 2.70 1.24
N ALA A 50 -12.52 2.69 0.62
CA ALA A 50 -13.83 2.72 1.28
C ALA A 50 -14.04 3.88 2.27
N GLY A 51 -13.71 5.11 1.86
CA GLY A 51 -13.96 6.32 2.63
C GLY A 51 -12.72 7.15 2.92
N ALA A 52 -12.72 7.86 4.06
CA ALA A 52 -11.64 8.77 4.44
C ALA A 52 -10.48 8.09 5.21
N HIS A 53 -10.58 6.80 5.55
CA HIS A 53 -9.62 6.05 6.38
C HIS A 53 -8.28 5.82 5.69
N ASN A 54 -7.11 6.05 6.31
CA ASN A 54 -5.81 5.73 5.70
C ASN A 54 -5.72 4.24 5.24
N TRP A 55 -4.61 3.85 4.61
CA TRP A 55 -4.35 2.44 4.29
C TRP A 55 -4.02 1.56 5.53
N GLU A 56 -4.18 2.10 6.73
CA GLU A 56 -4.18 1.39 8.02
C GLU A 56 -5.55 0.71 8.24
N GLY A 57 -5.61 -0.29 9.12
CA GLY A 57 -6.87 -0.94 9.55
C GLY A 57 -7.85 -1.27 8.40
N PRO A 58 -8.99 -0.54 8.24
CA PRO A 58 -9.97 -0.78 7.17
C PRO A 58 -9.40 -0.69 5.75
N GLY A 59 -8.48 0.24 5.49
CA GLY A 59 -7.86 0.39 4.16
C GLY A 59 -7.02 -0.83 3.81
N ARG A 60 -6.21 -1.31 4.77
CA ARG A 60 -5.43 -2.56 4.66
C ARG A 60 -6.34 -3.75 4.36
N LEU A 61 -7.43 -3.90 5.12
CA LEU A 61 -8.40 -4.99 4.91
C LEU A 61 -9.03 -4.94 3.51
N THR A 62 -9.31 -3.74 2.99
CA THR A 62 -9.86 -3.59 1.65
C THR A 62 -8.85 -4.01 0.58
N ALA A 63 -7.58 -3.62 0.73
CA ALA A 63 -6.52 -4.04 -0.19
C ALA A 63 -6.30 -5.56 -0.18
N VAL A 64 -6.28 -6.19 1.00
CA VAL A 64 -6.17 -7.65 1.14
C VAL A 64 -7.36 -8.37 0.50
N SER A 65 -8.58 -7.89 0.78
CA SER A 65 -9.82 -8.46 0.21
C SER A 65 -9.86 -8.32 -1.31
N ALA A 66 -9.32 -7.23 -1.85
CA ALA A 66 -9.23 -7.00 -3.29
C ALA A 66 -8.27 -7.98 -3.96
N LEU A 67 -7.12 -8.29 -3.35
CA LEU A 67 -6.20 -9.33 -3.86
C LEU A 67 -6.87 -10.70 -3.90
N GLN A 68 -7.56 -11.08 -2.82
CA GLN A 68 -8.31 -12.34 -2.77
C GLN A 68 -9.43 -12.40 -3.82
N SER A 69 -10.12 -11.29 -4.04
CA SER A 69 -11.16 -11.19 -5.06
C SER A 69 -10.57 -11.27 -6.48
N LEU A 70 -9.40 -10.67 -6.71
CA LEU A 70 -8.70 -10.75 -7.99
C LEU A 70 -8.32 -12.20 -8.31
N ASP A 71 -7.79 -12.96 -7.34
CA ASP A 71 -7.46 -14.38 -7.52
C ASP A 71 -8.66 -15.18 -8.02
N ALA A 72 -9.82 -15.00 -7.36
CA ALA A 72 -11.06 -15.66 -7.72
C ALA A 72 -11.57 -15.27 -9.12
N VAL A 73 -11.52 -13.99 -9.47
CA VAL A 73 -12.02 -13.48 -10.76
C VAL A 73 -11.05 -13.82 -11.91
N ALA A 74 -9.75 -13.68 -11.69
CA ALA A 74 -8.74 -13.90 -12.72
C ALA A 74 -8.54 -15.38 -13.07
N THR A 75 -8.90 -16.30 -12.17
CA THR A 75 -8.88 -17.75 -12.45
C THR A 75 -9.69 -18.13 -13.68
N ALA A 76 -10.77 -17.40 -13.97
CA ALA A 76 -11.62 -17.64 -15.14
C ALA A 76 -11.10 -16.96 -16.44
N LEU A 77 -10.01 -16.20 -16.38
CA LEU A 77 -9.46 -15.45 -17.49
C LEU A 77 -8.26 -16.18 -18.12
N GLU A 78 -7.93 -15.83 -19.36
CA GLU A 78 -6.83 -16.45 -20.11
C GLU A 78 -5.47 -16.38 -19.41
N ARG A 79 -5.30 -15.35 -18.56
CA ARG A 79 -4.07 -15.10 -17.80
C ARG A 79 -4.41 -15.00 -16.32
N PRO A 80 -4.36 -16.10 -15.55
CA PRO A 80 -4.67 -16.04 -14.13
C PRO A 80 -3.71 -15.09 -13.40
N ALA A 81 -4.20 -14.47 -12.32
CA ALA A 81 -3.37 -13.72 -11.40
C ALA A 81 -2.61 -14.68 -10.49
N ASP A 82 -1.42 -14.31 -10.07
CA ASP A 82 -0.61 -15.04 -9.11
C ASP A 82 -0.41 -14.13 -7.88
N VAL A 83 -1.33 -14.26 -6.92
CA VAL A 83 -1.31 -13.47 -5.69
C VAL A 83 -0.20 -13.88 -4.72
N ALA A 84 0.57 -14.94 -5.02
CA ALA A 84 1.79 -15.26 -4.28
C ALA A 84 2.99 -14.42 -4.76
N ARG A 85 2.80 -13.58 -5.77
CA ARG A 85 3.83 -12.73 -6.37
C ARG A 85 3.32 -11.30 -6.53
N VAL A 86 3.53 -10.49 -5.50
CA VAL A 86 2.95 -9.15 -5.37
C VAL A 86 4.02 -8.08 -5.43
N LEU A 87 3.81 -7.05 -6.24
CA LEU A 87 4.51 -5.77 -6.14
C LEU A 87 3.59 -4.77 -5.45
N CYS A 88 4.08 -4.13 -4.40
CA CYS A 88 3.35 -3.07 -3.71
C CYS A 88 3.81 -1.71 -4.22
N ALA A 89 2.88 -0.85 -4.63
CA ALA A 89 3.18 0.51 -5.07
C ALA A 89 2.24 1.53 -4.43
N GLY A 90 2.72 2.76 -4.27
CA GLY A 90 1.87 3.88 -3.93
C GLY A 90 2.61 5.21 -3.79
N HIS A 91 1.83 6.28 -3.81
CA HIS A 91 2.30 7.66 -3.63
C HIS A 91 1.63 8.32 -2.41
N SER A 92 2.38 9.12 -1.65
CA SER A 92 1.89 9.83 -0.47
C SER A 92 1.27 8.85 0.54
N MET A 93 -0.02 9.01 0.87
CA MET A 93 -0.75 8.05 1.72
C MET A 93 -0.72 6.63 1.16
N GLY A 94 -0.77 6.51 -0.16
CA GLY A 94 -0.63 5.23 -0.85
C GLY A 94 0.73 4.59 -0.64
N GLY A 95 1.80 5.40 -0.63
CA GLY A 95 3.15 4.94 -0.36
C GLY A 95 3.29 4.40 1.06
N HIS A 96 2.60 5.02 2.03
CA HIS A 96 2.55 4.53 3.40
C HIS A 96 1.83 3.19 3.47
N GLY A 97 0.68 3.08 2.81
CA GLY A 97 -0.01 1.80 2.66
C GLY A 97 0.84 0.72 1.99
N ALA A 98 1.66 1.09 1.00
CA ALA A 98 2.51 0.16 0.28
C ALA A 98 3.56 -0.46 1.21
N TRP A 99 4.10 0.33 2.15
CA TRP A 99 4.94 -0.17 3.24
C TRP A 99 4.20 -1.16 4.14
N LEU A 100 3.00 -0.80 4.60
CA LEU A 100 2.20 -1.68 5.48
C LEU A 100 1.85 -3.02 4.81
N LEU A 101 1.50 -2.98 3.51
CA LEU A 101 1.25 -4.19 2.75
C LEU A 101 2.52 -4.99 2.47
N ALA A 102 3.64 -4.34 2.21
CA ALA A 102 4.93 -5.02 2.00
C ALA A 102 5.35 -5.82 3.23
N VAL A 103 5.16 -5.29 4.44
CA VAL A 103 5.39 -6.02 5.69
C VAL A 103 4.42 -7.20 5.82
N THR A 104 3.15 -6.99 5.49
CA THR A 104 2.09 -8.01 5.58
C THR A 104 2.33 -9.18 4.60
N PHE A 105 2.75 -8.87 3.37
CA PHE A 105 2.94 -9.83 2.28
C PHE A 105 4.41 -10.17 2.03
N ARG A 106 5.26 -10.08 3.05
CA ARG A 106 6.72 -10.24 2.94
C ARG A 106 7.17 -11.48 2.16
N ASP A 107 6.50 -12.62 2.37
CA ASP A 107 6.86 -13.89 1.71
C ASP A 107 6.42 -13.95 0.25
N GLN A 108 5.51 -13.05 -0.16
CA GLN A 108 4.93 -12.96 -1.50
C GLN A 108 5.46 -11.74 -2.26
N LEU A 109 6.23 -10.87 -1.59
CA LEU A 109 6.65 -9.57 -2.10
C LEU A 109 7.76 -9.76 -3.14
N LEU A 110 7.56 -9.19 -4.33
CA LEU A 110 8.56 -9.11 -5.39
C LEU A 110 9.29 -7.77 -5.40
N GLY A 111 8.68 -6.73 -4.85
CA GLY A 111 9.27 -5.40 -4.77
C GLY A 111 8.30 -4.37 -4.20
N LEU A 112 8.85 -3.25 -3.78
CA LEU A 112 8.13 -2.13 -3.19
C LEU A 112 8.49 -0.82 -3.90
N VAL A 113 7.46 -0.05 -4.26
CA VAL A 113 7.59 1.32 -4.78
C VAL A 113 6.82 2.26 -3.85
N SER A 114 7.52 3.10 -3.10
CA SER A 114 6.89 4.00 -2.12
C SER A 114 7.35 5.43 -2.34
N SER A 115 6.56 6.23 -3.05
CA SER A 115 6.92 7.60 -3.43
C SER A 115 6.29 8.65 -2.52
N ALA A 116 7.08 9.63 -2.07
CA ALA A 116 6.63 10.73 -1.20
C ALA A 116 5.82 10.28 0.05
N SER A 117 6.18 9.12 0.58
CA SER A 117 5.50 8.43 1.69
C SER A 117 5.91 8.96 3.07
N TRP A 118 5.20 8.50 4.10
CA TRP A 118 5.62 8.54 5.50
C TRP A 118 5.66 7.12 6.08
N LEU A 119 6.50 6.91 7.09
CA LEU A 119 6.59 5.62 7.78
C LEU A 119 5.63 5.53 8.96
N ARG A 120 5.33 6.67 9.59
CA ARG A 120 4.46 6.75 10.77
C ARG A 120 3.48 7.90 10.64
N LYS A 121 2.25 7.67 11.10
CA LYS A 121 1.19 8.68 11.02
C LYS A 121 1.48 9.90 11.89
N ASP A 122 2.00 9.69 13.09
CA ASP A 122 2.32 10.74 14.07
C ASP A 122 3.48 11.67 13.67
N GLN A 123 4.22 11.32 12.62
CA GLN A 123 5.27 12.15 12.04
C GLN A 123 4.79 12.91 10.79
N TYR A 124 3.58 12.62 10.30
CA TYR A 124 3.08 13.17 9.05
C TYR A 124 2.30 14.48 9.24
N ALA A 125 2.82 15.59 8.73
CA ALA A 125 2.14 16.89 8.59
C ALA A 125 1.26 17.29 9.80
N ASP A 126 -0.05 17.47 9.58
CA ASP A 126 -1.05 17.95 10.56
C ASP A 126 -1.62 16.85 11.46
N SER A 127 -0.93 15.71 11.56
CA SER A 127 -1.27 14.70 12.56
C SER A 127 -1.05 15.22 13.99
N ASN A 128 -1.67 14.56 14.96
CA ASN A 128 -1.41 14.82 16.37
C ASN A 128 0.01 14.35 16.72
N LYS A 129 0.98 15.23 16.48
CA LYS A 129 2.37 15.01 16.85
C LYS A 129 2.48 14.96 18.36
N VAL A 130 2.89 13.80 18.86
CA VAL A 130 3.12 13.58 20.28
C VAL A 130 4.10 14.64 20.79
N PHE A 131 3.74 15.33 21.87
CA PHE A 131 4.50 16.44 22.50
C PHE A 131 4.60 17.76 21.72
N LEU A 132 4.08 17.84 20.50
CA LEU A 132 4.08 19.08 19.71
C LEU A 132 2.70 19.74 19.72
N ASN A 133 1.67 18.94 19.45
CA ASN A 133 0.28 19.41 19.42
C ASN A 133 -0.57 18.78 20.54
N ASP A 134 -0.08 17.70 21.15
CA ASP A 134 -0.79 16.98 22.20
C ASP A 134 -0.28 17.42 23.59
N VAL A 135 -0.80 18.56 24.06
CA VAL A 135 -0.42 19.18 25.33
C VAL A 135 -1.03 18.48 26.55
N SER A 136 -2.02 17.61 26.34
CA SER A 136 -2.73 16.84 27.38
C SER A 136 -2.10 15.48 27.69
N VAL A 137 -1.02 15.08 27.02
CA VAL A 137 -0.33 13.81 27.29
C VAL A 137 0.03 13.61 28.77
N PRO A 138 0.43 14.63 29.56
CA PRO A 138 0.69 14.46 30.99
C PRO A 138 -0.53 14.08 31.83
N ASP A 139 -1.74 14.35 31.34
CA ASP A 139 -3.00 14.05 32.05
C ASP A 139 -3.49 12.62 31.79
N VAL A 140 -2.88 11.90 30.83
CA VAL A 140 -3.21 10.51 30.52
C VAL A 140 -2.49 9.58 31.50
N GLU A 141 -3.23 8.66 32.12
CA GLU A 141 -2.65 7.65 33.00
C GLU A 141 -1.56 6.82 32.26
N PRO A 142 -0.39 6.56 32.86
CA PRO A 142 0.74 5.95 32.16
C PRO A 142 0.45 4.60 31.50
N ALA A 143 -0.29 3.69 32.13
CA ALA A 143 -0.61 2.40 31.53
C ALA A 143 -1.54 2.55 30.32
N LEU A 144 -2.53 3.45 30.39
CA LEU A 144 -3.37 3.82 29.25
C LEU A 144 -2.55 4.43 28.11
N ALA A 145 -1.60 5.33 28.43
CA ALA A 145 -0.71 5.91 27.43
C ALA A 145 0.12 4.84 26.70
N VAL A 146 0.61 3.82 27.42
CA VAL A 146 1.32 2.69 26.82
C VAL A 146 0.41 1.88 25.90
N ILE A 147 -0.81 1.56 26.33
CA ILE A 147 -1.78 0.80 25.52
C ILE A 147 -2.09 1.57 24.22
N LEU A 148 -2.42 2.85 24.31
CA LEU A 148 -2.75 3.67 23.14
C LEU A 148 -1.58 3.77 22.17
N ARG A 149 -0.35 3.93 22.67
CA ARG A 149 0.86 3.97 21.83
C ARG A 149 1.17 2.61 21.20
N SER A 150 0.87 1.51 21.89
CA SER A 150 1.07 0.17 21.34
C SER A 150 0.17 -0.09 20.12
N ALA A 151 -1.02 0.51 20.07
CA ALA A 151 -1.93 0.40 18.93
C ALA A 151 -1.38 1.07 17.65
N GLU A 152 -0.47 2.05 17.78
CA GLU A 152 0.21 2.67 16.64
C GLU A 152 1.38 1.82 16.13
N SER A 153 1.94 0.94 16.96
CA SER A 153 3.15 0.18 16.61
C SER A 153 2.94 -0.80 15.45
N GLU A 154 1.72 -1.28 15.22
CA GLU A 154 1.39 -2.11 14.06
C GLU A 154 1.41 -1.33 12.74
N HIS A 155 1.38 0.01 12.81
CA HIS A 155 1.38 0.92 11.67
C HIS A 155 2.73 1.64 11.47
N ASP A 156 3.71 1.38 12.34
CA ASP A 156 5.07 1.92 12.22
C ASP A 156 5.87 1.13 11.17
N ALA A 157 5.84 1.59 9.92
CA ALA A 157 6.55 0.92 8.84
C ALA A 157 8.07 0.85 9.06
N ASP A 158 8.67 1.80 9.78
CA ASP A 158 10.11 1.84 10.03
C ASP A 158 10.53 0.72 10.98
N ALA A 159 9.77 0.55 12.07
CA ALA A 159 9.98 -0.54 13.03
C ALA A 159 9.98 -1.92 12.35
N HIS A 160 9.17 -2.07 11.30
CA HIS A 160 9.03 -3.33 10.55
C HIS A 160 9.87 -3.38 9.27
N ALA A 161 10.55 -2.30 8.85
CA ALA A 161 11.25 -2.22 7.57
C ALA A 161 12.37 -3.26 7.45
N SER A 162 13.06 -3.57 8.57
CA SER A 162 14.09 -4.61 8.63
C SER A 162 13.58 -5.99 8.23
N THR A 163 12.29 -6.26 8.40
CA THR A 163 11.65 -7.54 8.02
C THR A 163 11.44 -7.70 6.51
N VAL A 164 11.52 -6.59 5.77
CA VAL A 164 11.40 -6.50 4.30
C VAL A 164 12.79 -6.50 3.62
N ALA A 165 13.85 -6.11 4.34
CA ALA A 165 15.20 -5.83 3.81
C ALA A 165 16.01 -7.05 3.29
N GLY A 166 15.40 -8.22 3.10
CA GLY A 166 16.05 -9.48 2.71
C GLY A 166 16.47 -9.60 1.23
N GLY A 167 16.93 -8.52 0.59
CA GLY A 167 17.35 -8.52 -0.83
C GLY A 167 16.25 -8.16 -1.84
N LEU A 168 15.10 -7.67 -1.36
CA LEU A 168 14.00 -7.22 -2.21
C LEU A 168 14.28 -5.82 -2.80
N PRO A 169 13.97 -5.58 -4.10
CA PRO A 169 14.05 -4.26 -4.69
C PRO A 169 13.07 -3.29 -4.01
N VAL A 170 13.59 -2.22 -3.42
CA VAL A 170 12.82 -1.11 -2.86
C VAL A 170 13.17 0.16 -3.62
N LEU A 171 12.16 0.83 -4.17
CA LEU A 171 12.28 2.14 -4.81
C LEU A 171 11.50 3.15 -3.96
N ALA A 172 12.19 4.18 -3.48
CA ALA A 172 11.64 5.25 -2.63
C ALA A 172 11.96 6.62 -3.21
#